data_AF-A0A3M6W9E2-F1
#
_entry.id   AF-A0A3M6W9E2-F1
#
_cell.length_a   1.000
_cell.length_b   1.000
_cell.length_c   1.000
_cell.angle_alpha   90.00
_cell.angle_beta   90.00
_cell.angle_gamma   90.00
#
_symmetry.space_group_name_H-M   'P 1'
#
loop_
_entity.id
_entity.type
_entity.pdbx_description
1 polymer ?
#
loop_
_entity_poly.entity_id
_entity_poly.type
_entity_poly.pdbx_seq_one_letter_code
_entity_poly.pdbx_strand_id
1 'polypeptide(L)'
;MVKPLAFKGEKPKKRKRTTKDEAGDSKEDGPPNPPKTVATTAATTHALQQQQQADDAAEDENWVSAEHLSDIAGPIMFVLPTRSPHPPTSLSVDQLGKVFAQKIENLVEGLPDSAEPHDFRQVWIATRVVGSEGDFTFKGHHGRFLACDRFGLVTATREAMGPEERFCLRPVGADTAAGGERGVGSGLFEVQSGRGTYISTGQEREGEDADTALPEVRGDAEEAGENTRIRIRMQARFKPKHKVEKAEKVRSKISRKELEEEVGRRLDDEEVRKLKRARREGNYHEAMLDVKVKGKHDKFA
;
A
#
# COMPACT_ATOMS: atom_id res chain seq x y z
N MET A 1 -5.59 11.56 18.37
CA MET A 1 -5.94 12.35 17.16
C MET A 1 -5.75 13.82 17.46
N VAL A 2 -4.60 14.39 17.08
CA VAL A 2 -4.25 15.80 17.36
C VAL A 2 -4.79 16.71 16.27
N LYS A 3 -5.56 17.74 16.66
CA LYS A 3 -6.11 18.76 15.76
C LYS A 3 -4.97 19.63 15.18
N PRO A 4 -4.96 19.94 13.88
CA PRO A 4 -3.99 20.85 13.31
C PRO A 4 -4.19 22.28 13.83
N LEU A 5 -3.08 22.94 14.16
CA LEU A 5 -2.98 24.27 14.75
C LEU A 5 -3.30 25.34 13.69
N ALA A 6 -4.47 25.97 13.78
CA ALA A 6 -4.83 27.09 12.91
C ALA A 6 -4.26 28.40 13.46
N PHE A 7 -3.44 29.09 12.67
CA PHE A 7 -2.92 30.42 13.02
C PHE A 7 -4.02 31.48 12.95
N LYS A 8 -4.12 32.25 14.03
CA LYS A 8 -5.14 33.28 14.24
C LYS A 8 -4.80 34.50 13.37
N GLY A 9 -5.37 34.59 12.16
CA GLY A 9 -5.20 35.80 11.35
C GLY A 9 -5.68 35.75 9.89
N GLU A 10 -5.78 34.59 9.24
CA GLU A 10 -6.12 34.56 7.81
C GLU A 10 -7.63 34.41 7.55
N LYS A 11 -8.23 35.47 6.96
CA LYS A 11 -9.60 35.43 6.43
C LYS A 11 -9.60 34.78 5.04
N PRO A 12 -10.39 33.72 4.78
CA PRO A 12 -10.47 33.13 3.45
C PRO A 12 -11.22 34.05 2.46
N LYS A 13 -10.56 34.40 1.35
CA LYS A 13 -11.11 35.20 0.23
C LYS A 13 -12.23 34.43 -0.50
N LYS A 14 -13.45 34.98 -0.52
CA LYS A 14 -14.55 34.50 -1.37
C LYS A 14 -14.25 34.77 -2.85
N ARG A 15 -14.19 33.71 -3.68
CA ARG A 15 -14.15 33.84 -5.15
C ARG A 15 -15.55 34.15 -5.69
N LYS A 16 -15.64 35.25 -6.44
CA LYS A 16 -16.82 35.82 -7.10
C LYS A 16 -17.13 35.03 -8.38
N ARG A 17 -18.35 34.50 -8.50
CA ARG A 17 -18.87 33.85 -9.71
C ARG A 17 -19.42 34.92 -10.65
N THR A 18 -18.84 35.10 -11.83
CA THR A 18 -19.39 35.94 -12.89
C THR A 18 -20.35 35.12 -13.74
N THR A 19 -21.64 35.41 -13.64
CA THR A 19 -22.67 35.04 -14.62
C THR A 19 -22.69 36.09 -15.73
N LYS A 20 -22.51 35.64 -16.96
CA LYS A 20 -22.86 36.39 -18.17
C LYS A 20 -23.90 35.53 -18.87
N ASP A 21 -25.12 36.04 -19.02
CA ASP A 21 -25.82 36.10 -20.31
C ASP A 21 -27.23 36.71 -20.15
N GLU A 22 -27.39 37.77 -20.94
CA GLU A 22 -28.55 38.32 -21.67
C GLU A 22 -29.94 38.48 -21.05
N ALA A 23 -30.45 39.70 -21.26
CA ALA A 23 -31.81 40.15 -21.00
C ALA A 23 -32.73 39.82 -22.19
N GLY A 24 -33.99 39.47 -21.91
CA GLY A 24 -35.06 39.33 -22.90
C GLY A 24 -36.41 39.05 -22.22
N ASP A 25 -37.28 40.04 -22.29
CA ASP A 25 -38.58 40.25 -21.62
C ASP A 25 -39.72 39.32 -22.10
N SER A 26 -40.64 38.93 -21.19
CA SER A 26 -42.12 38.95 -21.36
C SER A 26 -42.89 38.10 -20.32
N LYS A 27 -44.11 38.55 -20.02
CA LYS A 27 -44.99 38.32 -18.86
C LYS A 27 -45.81 37.02 -18.78
N GLU A 28 -46.32 36.78 -17.55
CA GLU A 28 -47.69 36.39 -17.13
C GLU A 28 -48.02 34.96 -16.59
N ASP A 29 -48.38 34.97 -15.30
CA ASP A 29 -49.33 34.21 -14.46
C ASP A 29 -49.41 32.67 -14.30
N GLY A 30 -49.25 32.23 -13.04
CA GLY A 30 -49.70 30.95 -12.46
C GLY A 30 -49.21 30.71 -11.01
N PRO A 31 -50.07 30.41 -10.01
CA PRO A 31 -49.73 30.37 -8.56
C PRO A 31 -49.06 29.03 -8.10
N PRO A 32 -48.59 28.91 -6.83
CA PRO A 32 -47.33 28.26 -6.48
C PRO A 32 -47.44 26.74 -6.19
N ASN A 33 -46.37 25.99 -6.49
CA ASN A 33 -46.19 24.61 -6.05
C ASN A 33 -44.91 24.45 -5.18
N PRO A 34 -44.91 23.58 -4.15
CA PRO A 34 -43.89 23.49 -3.08
C PRO A 34 -42.56 22.84 -3.52
N PRO A 35 -41.48 22.96 -2.70
CA PRO A 35 -40.11 22.87 -3.18
C PRO A 35 -39.56 21.43 -3.34
N LYS A 36 -38.67 21.32 -4.33
CA LYS A 36 -37.88 20.17 -4.77
C LYS A 36 -37.05 19.52 -3.66
N THR A 37 -37.27 18.24 -3.41
CA THR A 37 -36.53 17.33 -2.50
C THR A 37 -35.29 16.66 -3.14
N VAL A 38 -34.68 17.27 -4.16
CA VAL A 38 -33.61 16.62 -4.97
C VAL A 38 -32.18 17.00 -4.52
N ALA A 39 -32.02 17.91 -3.55
CA ALA A 39 -30.69 18.38 -3.13
C ALA A 39 -30.00 17.49 -2.07
N THR A 40 -30.74 16.62 -1.37
CA THR A 40 -30.23 15.82 -0.24
C THR A 40 -29.56 14.52 -0.67
N THR A 41 -29.95 13.91 -1.79
CA THR A 41 -29.38 12.63 -2.24
C THR A 41 -27.99 12.78 -2.87
N ALA A 42 -27.75 13.85 -3.64
CA ALA A 42 -26.44 14.12 -4.25
C ALA A 42 -25.37 14.49 -3.21
N ALA A 43 -25.73 15.26 -2.18
CA ALA A 43 -24.80 15.60 -1.11
C ALA A 43 -24.40 14.37 -0.28
N THR A 44 -25.35 13.46 -0.05
CA THR A 44 -25.13 12.23 0.71
C THR A 44 -24.28 11.23 -0.07
N THR A 45 -24.48 11.09 -1.39
CA THR A 45 -23.65 10.20 -2.22
C THR A 45 -22.22 10.72 -2.42
N HIS A 46 -22.03 12.04 -2.54
CA HIS A 46 -20.70 12.64 -2.59
C HIS A 46 -19.96 12.52 -1.24
N ALA A 47 -20.65 12.68 -0.11
CA ALA A 47 -20.06 12.48 1.22
C ALA A 47 -19.66 11.01 1.46
N LEU A 48 -20.52 10.05 1.08
CA LEU A 48 -20.21 8.62 1.14
C LEU A 48 -19.05 8.25 0.21
N GLN A 49 -18.98 8.80 -1.00
CA GLN A 49 -17.84 8.59 -1.91
C GLN A 49 -16.54 9.19 -1.40
N GLN A 50 -16.58 10.37 -0.75
CA GLN A 50 -15.39 10.98 -0.15
C GLN A 50 -14.91 10.21 1.09
N GLN A 51 -15.82 9.72 1.94
CA GLN A 51 -15.46 8.83 3.04
C GLN A 51 -14.89 7.51 2.55
N GLN A 52 -15.50 6.88 1.54
CA GLN A 52 -14.97 5.63 0.98
C GLN A 52 -13.63 5.82 0.25
N GLN A 53 -13.40 6.96 -0.40
CA GLN A 53 -12.09 7.28 -1.00
C GLN A 53 -11.02 7.56 0.06
N ALA A 54 -11.40 8.16 1.19
CA ALA A 54 -10.50 8.33 2.31
C ALA A 54 -10.15 6.99 2.98
N ASP A 55 -11.11 6.09 3.12
CA ASP A 55 -10.90 4.74 3.65
C ASP A 55 -10.02 3.89 2.70
N ASP A 56 -10.34 3.87 1.39
CA ASP A 56 -9.55 3.14 0.38
C ASP A 56 -8.10 3.72 0.27
N ALA A 57 -7.88 4.99 0.66
CA ALA A 57 -6.55 5.62 0.73
C ALA A 57 -5.81 5.34 2.05
N ALA A 58 -6.52 5.24 3.17
CA ALA A 58 -5.94 4.84 4.45
C ALA A 58 -5.50 3.36 4.42
N GLU A 59 -6.27 2.49 3.78
CA GLU A 59 -5.89 1.08 3.54
C GLU A 59 -4.59 0.96 2.70
N ASP A 60 -4.32 1.95 1.83
CA ASP A 60 -3.15 1.98 0.96
C ASP A 60 -1.84 2.31 1.71
N GLU A 61 -1.93 2.87 2.91
CA GLU A 61 -0.79 3.23 3.78
C GLU A 61 -0.47 2.15 4.82
N ASN A 62 -1.33 1.13 4.99
CA ASN A 62 -1.16 0.05 5.95
C ASN A 62 0.03 -0.86 5.62
N TRP A 63 0.72 -1.40 6.64
CA TRP A 63 1.87 -2.29 6.50
C TRP A 63 1.57 -3.72 6.97
N VAL A 64 2.02 -4.70 6.20
CA VAL A 64 1.84 -6.13 6.47
C VAL A 64 3.15 -6.89 6.32
N SER A 65 3.25 -8.07 6.93
CA SER A 65 4.42 -8.95 6.76
C SER A 65 4.32 -9.65 5.41
N ALA A 66 5.44 -9.71 4.69
CA ALA A 66 5.56 -10.60 3.55
C ALA A 66 5.58 -12.05 4.06
N GLU A 67 4.84 -12.95 3.41
CA GLU A 67 4.80 -14.38 3.75
C GLU A 67 5.47 -15.23 2.68
N HIS A 68 5.44 -14.75 1.43
CA HIS A 68 6.02 -15.39 0.27
C HIS A 68 6.90 -14.43 -0.53
N LEU A 69 7.82 -14.96 -1.34
CA LEU A 69 8.64 -14.15 -2.25
C LEU A 69 7.79 -13.34 -3.24
N SER A 70 6.62 -13.84 -3.62
CA SER A 70 5.67 -13.15 -4.50
C SER A 70 5.04 -11.91 -3.85
N ASP A 71 5.03 -11.82 -2.51
CA ASP A 71 4.52 -10.65 -1.82
C ASP A 71 5.48 -9.46 -1.97
N ILE A 72 6.79 -9.71 -2.02
CA ILE A 72 7.82 -8.68 -1.92
C ILE A 72 7.91 -7.87 -3.22
N ALA A 73 7.29 -6.69 -3.24
CA ALA A 73 7.40 -5.73 -4.33
C ALA A 73 7.06 -4.32 -3.85
N GLY A 74 7.71 -3.31 -4.45
CA GLY A 74 7.44 -1.90 -4.11
C GLY A 74 8.06 -1.51 -2.77
N PRO A 75 7.45 -0.56 -2.04
CA PRO A 75 7.95 -0.11 -0.74
C PRO A 75 7.93 -1.22 0.31
N ILE A 76 9.10 -1.50 0.88
CA ILE A 76 9.32 -2.45 1.96
C ILE A 76 10.18 -1.82 3.07
N MET A 77 10.21 -2.48 4.22
CA MET A 77 11.06 -2.17 5.35
C MET A 77 11.66 -3.48 5.87
N PHE A 78 12.98 -3.48 6.07
CA PHE A 78 13.67 -4.60 6.72
C PHE A 78 13.67 -4.36 8.22
N VAL A 79 13.08 -5.28 8.97
CA VAL A 79 13.14 -5.32 10.42
C VAL A 79 14.21 -6.33 10.79
N LEU A 80 15.29 -5.81 11.37
CA LEU A 80 16.49 -6.57 11.70
C LEU A 80 16.20 -7.51 12.89
N PRO A 81 16.89 -8.66 12.97
CA PRO A 81 16.80 -9.53 14.14
C PRO A 81 17.29 -8.77 15.37
N THR A 82 16.45 -8.74 16.41
CA THR A 82 16.76 -8.03 17.65
C THR A 82 16.86 -9.01 18.79
N ARG A 83 17.93 -8.87 19.57
CA ARG A 83 18.16 -9.64 20.79
C ARG A 83 17.60 -8.83 21.96
N SER A 84 16.80 -9.47 22.81
CA SER A 84 16.42 -8.88 24.11
C SER A 84 17.71 -8.55 24.90
N PRO A 85 17.88 -7.34 25.45
CA PRO A 85 16.85 -6.33 25.75
C PRO A 85 16.64 -5.21 24.71
N HIS A 86 17.30 -5.26 23.55
CA HIS A 86 17.29 -4.15 22.59
C HIS A 86 15.95 -4.00 21.86
N PRO A 87 15.50 -2.76 21.59
CA PRO A 87 14.28 -2.52 20.84
C PRO A 87 14.44 -2.97 19.37
N PRO A 88 13.33 -3.30 18.68
CA PRO A 88 13.35 -3.61 17.25
C PRO A 88 14.04 -2.51 16.43
N THR A 89 14.93 -2.90 15.53
CA THR A 89 15.66 -1.99 14.64
C THR A 89 15.37 -2.33 13.18
N SER A 90 15.64 -1.38 12.30
CA SER A 90 15.41 -1.47 10.87
C SER A 90 16.69 -1.20 10.09
N LEU A 91 16.83 -1.83 8.93
CA LEU A 91 17.89 -1.50 8.00
C LEU A 91 17.58 -0.15 7.35
N SER A 92 18.36 0.87 7.69
CA SER A 92 18.15 2.24 7.24
C SER A 92 19.34 2.77 6.49
N VAL A 93 19.13 3.85 5.73
CA VAL A 93 20.17 4.46 4.92
C VAL A 93 20.09 5.98 4.94
N ASP A 94 21.25 6.63 5.02
CA ASP A 94 21.36 8.08 4.98
C ASP A 94 21.50 8.64 3.55
N GLN A 95 21.53 9.97 3.45
CA GLN A 95 21.69 10.68 2.18
C GLN A 95 23.08 10.49 1.54
N LEU A 96 24.08 9.95 2.25
CA LEU A 96 25.41 9.64 1.72
C LEU A 96 25.52 8.18 1.28
N GLY A 97 24.55 7.34 1.61
CA GLY A 97 24.54 5.92 1.29
C GLY A 97 25.18 5.04 2.37
N LYS A 98 25.38 5.58 3.59
CA LYS A 98 25.76 4.76 4.74
C LYS A 98 24.53 3.99 5.21
N VAL A 99 24.67 2.68 5.31
CA VAL A 99 23.63 1.79 5.85
C VAL A 99 23.89 1.55 7.34
N PHE A 100 22.83 1.56 8.14
CA PHE A 100 22.91 1.44 9.59
C PHE A 100 21.60 0.88 10.17
N ALA A 101 21.66 0.35 11.39
CA ALA A 101 20.47 -0.02 12.14
C ALA A 101 19.82 1.24 12.74
N GLN A 102 18.51 1.42 12.55
CA GLN A 102 17.74 2.50 13.17
C GLN A 102 16.62 1.91 14.03
N LYS A 103 16.51 2.37 15.29
CA LYS A 103 15.41 2.00 16.19
C LYS A 103 14.06 2.26 15.54
N ILE A 104 13.09 1.35 15.76
CA ILE A 104 11.71 1.49 15.27
C ILE A 104 10.85 2.05 16.41
N GLU A 105 10.17 3.17 16.16
CA GLU A 105 9.28 3.81 17.14
C GLU A 105 7.82 3.38 16.99
N ASN A 106 7.36 3.20 15.74
CA ASN A 106 6.01 2.76 15.43
C ASN A 106 5.90 1.24 15.51
N LEU A 107 5.62 0.74 16.71
CA LEU A 107 5.38 -0.66 17.05
C LEU A 107 4.15 -0.77 17.96
N VAL A 108 3.36 -1.82 17.78
CA VAL A 108 2.31 -2.23 18.74
C VAL A 108 2.95 -3.18 19.74
N GLU A 109 2.91 -2.83 21.03
CA GLU A 109 3.42 -3.66 22.14
C GLU A 109 4.90 -4.07 22.00
N GLY A 110 5.69 -3.34 21.20
CA GLY A 110 7.09 -3.68 20.92
C GLY A 110 7.28 -4.89 20.01
N LEU A 111 6.21 -5.37 19.36
CA LEU A 111 6.26 -6.57 18.51
C LEU A 111 6.79 -6.22 17.10
N PRO A 112 7.86 -6.90 16.61
CA PRO A 112 8.43 -6.64 15.28
C PRO A 112 7.49 -6.88 14.09
N ASP A 113 6.44 -7.68 14.29
CA ASP A 113 5.43 -8.01 13.27
C ASP A 113 4.39 -6.91 13.06
N SER A 114 4.38 -5.88 13.91
CA SER A 114 3.53 -4.70 13.81
C SER A 114 4.31 -3.46 13.36
N ALA A 115 5.60 -3.62 13.05
CA ALA A 115 6.47 -2.51 12.68
C ALA A 115 5.98 -1.74 11.45
N GLU A 116 5.95 -0.42 11.58
CA GLU A 116 5.69 0.53 10.50
C GLU A 116 6.84 1.55 10.43
N PRO A 117 7.19 2.03 9.23
CA PRO A 117 8.22 3.06 9.11
C PRO A 117 7.72 4.39 9.68
N HIS A 118 8.56 5.06 10.46
CA HIS A 118 8.33 6.43 10.96
C HIS A 118 9.30 7.44 10.33
N ASP A 119 10.30 6.94 9.59
CA ASP A 119 11.30 7.72 8.89
C ASP A 119 11.47 7.15 7.47
N PHE A 120 11.55 8.02 6.47
CA PHE A 120 11.73 7.63 5.07
C PHE A 120 13.03 6.84 4.84
N ARG A 121 14.05 7.02 5.70
CA ARG A 121 15.33 6.29 5.65
C ARG A 121 15.18 4.79 5.89
N GLN A 122 14.07 4.35 6.47
CA GLN A 122 13.74 2.95 6.76
C GLN A 122 13.12 2.23 5.56
N VAL A 123 12.70 2.98 4.53
CA VAL A 123 11.94 2.47 3.40
C VAL A 123 12.87 2.19 2.22
N TRP A 124 12.71 0.99 1.65
CA TRP A 124 13.38 0.52 0.46
C TRP A 124 12.38 0.15 -0.61
N ILE A 125 12.71 0.38 -1.88
CA ILE A 125 11.91 -0.09 -3.01
C ILE A 125 12.48 -1.43 -3.47
N ALA A 126 11.75 -2.52 -3.21
CA ALA A 126 12.07 -3.85 -3.66
C ALA A 126 11.61 -4.07 -5.11
N THR A 127 12.54 -4.49 -5.97
CA THR A 127 12.28 -4.87 -7.36
C THR A 127 12.86 -6.24 -7.63
N ARG A 128 12.03 -7.17 -8.08
CA ARG A 128 12.46 -8.52 -8.47
C ARG A 128 13.27 -8.46 -9.76
N VAL A 129 14.38 -9.17 -9.81
CA VAL A 129 15.20 -9.32 -11.02
C VAL A 129 14.50 -10.25 -12.01
N VAL A 130 14.34 -9.81 -13.25
CA VAL A 130 13.69 -10.60 -14.30
C VAL A 130 14.51 -11.84 -14.62
N GLY A 131 13.84 -12.98 -14.77
CA GLY A 131 14.49 -14.25 -15.12
C GLY A 131 15.06 -15.03 -13.93
N SER A 132 14.86 -14.56 -12.69
CA SER A 132 15.23 -15.30 -11.48
C SER A 132 14.08 -15.42 -10.48
N GLU A 133 14.06 -16.55 -9.77
CA GLU A 133 13.17 -16.84 -8.65
C GLU A 133 13.94 -16.59 -7.35
N GLY A 134 13.71 -15.42 -6.74
CA GLY A 134 14.30 -15.07 -5.44
C GLY A 134 15.29 -13.92 -5.46
N ASP A 135 15.75 -13.47 -6.63
CA ASP A 135 16.64 -12.31 -6.72
C ASP A 135 15.89 -10.98 -6.73
N PHE A 136 16.37 -10.05 -5.90
CA PHE A 136 15.84 -8.71 -5.73
C PHE A 136 16.95 -7.67 -5.73
N THR A 137 16.52 -6.44 -6.00
CA THR A 137 17.29 -5.23 -5.74
C THR A 137 16.48 -4.31 -4.84
N PHE A 138 17.18 -3.55 -4.02
CA PHE A 138 16.57 -2.66 -3.04
C PHE A 138 17.10 -1.25 -3.24
N LYS A 139 16.22 -0.31 -3.58
CA LYS A 139 16.59 1.09 -3.82
C LYS A 139 16.16 1.95 -2.63
N GLY A 140 17.09 2.66 -2.01
CA GLY A 140 16.80 3.57 -0.91
C GLY A 140 16.05 4.83 -1.36
N HIS A 141 15.54 5.61 -0.41
CA HIS A 141 14.82 6.87 -0.67
C HIS A 141 15.61 7.87 -1.55
N HIS A 142 16.93 7.89 -1.42
CA HIS A 142 17.86 8.76 -2.14
C HIS A 142 18.20 8.24 -3.54
N GLY A 143 17.59 7.14 -3.97
CA GLY A 143 17.66 6.64 -5.34
C GLY A 143 18.90 5.81 -5.69
N ARG A 144 19.63 5.30 -4.69
CA ARG A 144 20.77 4.38 -4.90
C ARG A 144 20.45 3.00 -4.33
N PHE A 145 21.08 1.98 -4.88
CA PHE A 145 20.83 0.58 -4.54
C PHE A 145 21.63 0.13 -3.33
N LEU A 146 21.00 -0.63 -2.44
CA LEU A 146 21.68 -1.43 -1.43
C LEU A 146 22.70 -2.32 -2.12
N ALA A 147 23.90 -2.40 -1.56
CA ALA A 147 25.01 -3.18 -2.07
C ALA A 147 25.77 -3.81 -0.91
N CYS A 148 26.34 -4.99 -1.15
CA CYS A 148 27.28 -5.63 -0.24
C CYS A 148 28.61 -5.85 -0.96
N ASP A 149 29.68 -5.29 -0.43
CA ASP A 149 31.01 -5.47 -0.99
C ASP A 149 31.64 -6.82 -0.61
N ARG A 150 32.87 -7.05 -1.08
CA ARG A 150 33.64 -8.27 -0.80
C ARG A 150 34.12 -8.43 0.66
N PHE A 151 34.05 -7.37 1.45
CA PHE A 151 34.50 -7.32 2.85
C PHE A 151 33.32 -7.34 3.83
N GLY A 152 32.09 -7.53 3.32
CA GLY A 152 30.86 -7.53 4.12
C GLY A 152 30.35 -6.15 4.48
N LEU A 153 30.86 -5.08 3.88
CA LEU A 153 30.35 -3.74 4.10
C LEU A 153 29.07 -3.51 3.30
N VAL A 154 28.01 -3.17 4.00
CA VAL A 154 26.70 -2.88 3.42
C VAL A 154 26.59 -1.36 3.20
N THR A 155 26.33 -0.93 1.97
CA THR A 155 26.20 0.50 1.61
C THR A 155 25.10 0.70 0.56
N ALA A 156 24.75 1.95 0.25
CA ALA A 156 23.89 2.27 -0.89
C ALA A 156 24.35 3.52 -1.65
N THR A 157 25.44 3.37 -2.39
CA THR A 157 26.13 4.47 -3.09
C THR A 157 26.04 4.41 -4.61
N ARG A 158 25.55 3.30 -5.19
CA ARG A 158 25.47 3.13 -6.64
C ARG A 158 24.07 3.39 -7.19
N GLU A 159 23.98 4.14 -8.28
CA GLU A 159 22.71 4.41 -8.98
C GLU A 159 22.30 3.30 -9.94
N ALA A 160 23.22 2.38 -10.26
CA ALA A 160 23.01 1.28 -11.19
C ALA A 160 23.12 -0.07 -10.47
N MET A 161 22.33 -1.03 -10.94
CA MET A 161 22.38 -2.43 -10.52
C MET A 161 23.64 -3.10 -11.10
N GLY A 162 24.45 -3.68 -10.22
CA GLY A 162 25.51 -4.62 -10.56
C GLY A 162 25.40 -5.90 -9.74
N PRO A 163 26.47 -6.73 -9.72
CA PRO A 163 26.50 -7.98 -8.95
C PRO A 163 26.41 -7.77 -7.43
N GLU A 164 26.90 -6.64 -6.92
CA GLU A 164 26.95 -6.33 -5.49
C GLU A 164 25.60 -5.82 -4.97
N GLU A 165 24.75 -5.30 -5.87
CA GLU A 165 23.43 -4.76 -5.60
C GLU A 165 22.30 -5.82 -5.69
N ARG A 166 22.65 -7.05 -6.07
CA ARG A 166 21.72 -8.18 -6.20
C ARG A 166 21.73 -9.02 -4.92
N PHE A 167 20.54 -9.32 -4.43
CA PHE A 167 20.33 -10.15 -3.25
C PHE A 167 19.31 -11.24 -3.52
N CYS A 168 19.60 -12.47 -3.08
CA CYS A 168 18.69 -13.60 -3.12
C CYS A 168 17.97 -13.73 -1.77
N LEU A 169 16.65 -13.64 -1.78
CA LEU A 169 15.81 -13.81 -0.60
C LEU A 169 15.37 -15.27 -0.46
N ARG A 170 15.51 -15.83 0.74
CA ARG A 170 15.05 -17.20 1.06
C ARG A 170 14.10 -17.17 2.26
N PRO A 171 12.86 -17.66 2.14
CA PRO A 171 11.95 -17.75 3.27
C PRO A 171 12.47 -18.73 4.32
N VAL A 172 12.52 -18.30 5.58
CA VAL A 172 12.92 -19.17 6.70
C VAL A 172 11.77 -20.12 7.03
N GLY A 173 12.05 -21.43 7.08
CA GLY A 173 11.03 -22.46 7.36
C GLY A 173 10.37 -23.10 6.13
N ALA A 174 10.81 -22.76 4.91
CA ALA A 174 10.41 -23.48 3.71
C ALA A 174 11.06 -24.88 3.61
N ASP A 175 12.24 -25.07 4.21
CA ASP A 175 13.06 -26.29 4.08
C ASP A 175 12.88 -27.32 5.22
N THR A 176 12.01 -27.07 6.21
CA THR A 176 11.63 -28.13 7.17
C THR A 176 10.56 -29.05 6.58
N ALA A 177 10.92 -29.72 5.47
CA ALA A 177 10.17 -30.84 4.87
C ALA A 177 10.48 -32.19 5.56
N ALA A 178 10.96 -32.17 6.80
CA ALA A 178 11.19 -33.37 7.62
C ALA A 178 10.69 -33.12 9.06
N GLY A 179 9.40 -33.38 9.29
CA GLY A 179 8.90 -33.82 10.60
C GLY A 179 8.77 -32.81 11.75
N GLY A 180 8.84 -31.50 11.50
CA GLY A 180 8.59 -30.47 12.52
C GLY A 180 7.24 -29.77 12.33
N GLU A 181 6.51 -29.53 13.42
CA GLU A 181 5.19 -28.90 13.43
C GLU A 181 5.15 -27.61 12.58
N ARG A 182 4.06 -27.42 11.80
CA ARG A 182 3.75 -26.15 11.12
C ARG A 182 3.47 -25.08 12.17
N GLY A 183 4.52 -24.50 12.74
CA GLY A 183 4.44 -23.49 13.77
C GLY A 183 5.39 -22.33 13.51
N VAL A 184 4.82 -21.18 13.18
CA VAL A 184 5.34 -19.84 13.52
C VAL A 184 6.72 -19.47 12.94
N GLY A 185 6.82 -19.44 11.61
CA GLY A 185 7.92 -18.79 10.87
C GLY A 185 7.43 -17.73 9.87
N SER A 186 6.21 -17.19 10.06
CA SER A 186 5.56 -16.33 9.06
C SER A 186 6.26 -14.97 8.91
N GLY A 187 7.07 -14.87 7.85
CA GLY A 187 7.60 -13.60 7.35
C GLY A 187 9.03 -13.25 7.75
N LEU A 188 9.85 -14.25 8.08
CA LEU A 188 11.30 -14.13 8.18
C LEU A 188 11.97 -14.61 6.89
N PHE A 189 13.01 -13.89 6.47
CA PHE A 189 13.79 -14.18 5.27
C PHE A 189 15.28 -14.09 5.59
N GLU A 190 16.05 -14.96 4.97
CA GLU A 190 17.49 -14.81 4.84
C GLU A 190 17.78 -13.95 3.60
N VAL A 191 18.63 -12.93 3.77
CA VAL A 191 19.01 -12.01 2.70
C VAL A 191 20.43 -12.32 2.26
N GLN A 192 20.57 -13.14 1.23
CA GLN A 192 21.86 -13.57 0.71
C GLN A 192 22.37 -12.56 -0.33
N SER A 193 23.61 -12.11 -0.20
CA SER A 193 24.30 -11.29 -1.20
C SER A 193 24.59 -12.10 -2.48
N GLY A 194 24.87 -11.41 -3.59
CA GLY A 194 25.33 -12.05 -4.83
C GLY A 194 26.63 -12.87 -4.69
N ARG A 195 27.32 -12.79 -3.55
CA ARG A 195 28.53 -13.57 -3.22
C ARG A 195 28.24 -14.84 -2.42
N GLY A 196 26.99 -15.06 -2.01
CA GLY A 196 26.59 -16.23 -1.23
C GLY A 196 26.64 -16.04 0.30
N THR A 197 27.12 -14.90 0.79
CA THR A 197 27.09 -14.51 2.21
C THR A 197 25.75 -13.88 2.58
N TYR A 198 25.43 -13.78 3.86
CA TYR A 198 24.16 -13.26 4.36
C TYR A 198 24.32 -11.90 5.04
N ILE A 199 23.30 -11.05 4.91
CA ILE A 199 23.17 -9.87 5.77
C ILE A 199 22.92 -10.33 7.20
N SER A 200 23.70 -9.81 8.14
CA SER A 200 23.64 -10.14 9.55
C SER A 200 23.73 -8.91 10.43
N THR A 201 23.22 -9.02 11.64
CA THR A 201 23.47 -8.07 12.72
C THR A 201 24.57 -8.62 13.63
N GLY A 202 25.70 -7.92 13.71
CA GLY A 202 26.80 -8.22 14.62
C GLY A 202 26.57 -7.67 16.02
N GLN A 203 27.45 -8.04 16.95
CA GLN A 203 27.54 -7.38 18.24
C GLN A 203 27.98 -5.93 18.08
N GLU A 204 27.57 -5.14 19.06
CA GLU A 204 27.84 -3.71 19.21
C GLU A 204 29.33 -3.37 19.04
N ARG A 205 29.60 -2.14 18.61
CA ARG A 205 30.98 -1.65 18.55
C ARG A 205 31.54 -1.55 19.96
N GLU A 206 32.73 -2.09 20.16
CA GLU A 206 33.46 -1.98 21.42
C GLU A 206 33.61 -0.49 21.81
N GLY A 207 33.00 -0.09 22.94
CA GLY A 207 33.09 1.26 23.49
C GLY A 207 31.82 2.10 23.46
N GLU A 208 30.70 1.59 22.92
CA GLU A 208 29.38 2.22 23.06
C GLU A 208 28.63 1.65 24.29
N ASP A 209 27.85 2.48 24.98
CA ASP A 209 27.04 2.04 26.12
C ASP A 209 26.05 0.98 25.66
N ALA A 210 26.09 -0.21 26.27
CA ALA A 210 25.27 -1.38 25.90
C ALA A 210 23.75 -1.11 25.90
N ASP A 211 23.28 -0.06 26.58
CA ASP A 211 21.85 0.31 26.58
C ASP A 211 21.43 1.13 25.35
N THR A 212 22.40 1.70 24.62
CA THR A 212 22.16 2.58 23.46
C THR A 212 22.84 2.12 22.17
N ALA A 213 23.77 1.18 22.28
CA ALA A 213 24.49 0.66 21.14
C ALA A 213 23.52 -0.07 20.19
N LEU A 214 23.56 0.35 18.92
CA LEU A 214 22.75 -0.25 17.86
C LEU A 214 23.57 -1.35 17.17
N PRO A 215 22.92 -2.44 16.73
CA PRO A 215 23.64 -3.54 16.09
C PRO A 215 24.35 -3.06 14.83
N GLU A 216 25.59 -3.50 14.63
CA GLU A 216 26.28 -3.26 13.37
C GLU A 216 25.72 -4.19 12.29
N VAL A 217 25.39 -3.63 11.13
CA VAL A 217 24.92 -4.42 9.98
C VAL A 217 26.10 -4.76 9.09
N ARG A 218 26.27 -6.05 8.80
CA ARG A 218 27.29 -6.57 7.88
C ARG A 218 26.68 -7.56 6.89
N GLY A 219 27.45 -7.91 5.86
CA GLY A 219 27.05 -8.84 4.80
C GLY A 219 28.07 -9.96 4.57
N ASP A 220 28.90 -10.27 5.55
CA ASP A 220 29.96 -11.29 5.53
C ASP A 220 29.62 -12.55 6.35
N ALA A 221 28.37 -12.74 6.77
CA ALA A 221 27.99 -13.99 7.44
C ALA A 221 28.00 -15.15 6.42
N GLU A 222 28.77 -16.20 6.71
CA GLU A 222 28.91 -17.36 5.82
C GLU A 222 27.76 -18.37 5.98
N GLU A 223 27.18 -18.45 7.19
CA GLU A 223 26.11 -19.37 7.54
C GLU A 223 24.82 -18.61 7.91
N ALA A 224 23.69 -19.21 7.57
CA ALA A 224 22.39 -18.73 8.01
C ALA A 224 22.19 -19.04 9.50
N GLY A 225 21.81 -18.02 10.26
CA GLY A 225 21.60 -18.11 11.70
C GLY A 225 20.57 -17.11 12.21
N GLU A 226 20.30 -17.09 13.50
CA GLU A 226 19.29 -16.21 14.11
C GLU A 226 19.53 -14.72 13.81
N ASN A 227 20.79 -14.30 13.76
CA ASN A 227 21.21 -12.93 13.44
C ASN A 227 21.14 -12.57 11.95
N THR A 228 20.77 -13.51 11.07
CA THR A 228 20.56 -13.30 9.63
C THR A 228 19.09 -13.30 9.22
N ARG A 229 18.20 -13.66 10.16
CA ARG A 229 16.76 -13.77 9.91
C ARG A 229 16.11 -12.39 9.98
N ILE A 230 15.85 -11.82 8.82
CA ILE A 230 15.31 -10.47 8.69
C ILE A 230 13.82 -10.57 8.35
N ARG A 231 12.99 -9.82 9.07
CA ARG A 231 11.56 -9.70 8.74
C ARG A 231 11.36 -8.63 7.69
N ILE A 232 10.51 -8.92 6.70
CA ILE A 232 10.18 -7.96 5.64
C ILE A 232 8.74 -7.48 5.83
N ARG A 233 8.60 -6.18 6.08
CA ARG A 233 7.33 -5.46 6.12
C ARG A 233 7.11 -4.78 4.77
N MET A 234 5.88 -4.73 4.29
CA MET A 234 5.54 -4.14 3.00
C MET A 234 4.21 -3.40 3.05
N GLN A 235 4.02 -2.42 2.18
CA GLN A 235 2.72 -1.75 2.04
C GLN A 235 1.66 -2.72 1.50
N ALA A 236 0.52 -2.83 2.20
CA ALA A 236 -0.53 -3.81 1.94
C ALA A 236 -1.04 -3.79 0.50
N ARG A 237 -1.21 -2.59 -0.09
CA ARG A 237 -1.62 -2.42 -1.49
C ARG A 237 -0.69 -3.04 -2.52
N PHE A 238 0.57 -3.33 -2.15
CA PHE A 238 1.53 -3.94 -3.05
C PHE A 238 1.46 -5.48 -3.05
N LYS A 239 0.84 -6.09 -2.04
CA LYS A 239 0.69 -7.54 -1.93
C LYS A 239 -0.26 -8.05 -3.03
N PRO A 240 0.15 -9.03 -3.86
CA PRO A 240 -0.62 -9.43 -5.05
C PRO A 240 -2.07 -9.80 -4.78
N LYS A 241 -2.35 -10.50 -3.67
CA LYS A 241 -3.72 -10.85 -3.25
C LYS A 241 -4.59 -9.60 -3.10
N HIS A 242 -4.11 -8.60 -2.36
CA HIS A 242 -4.82 -7.33 -2.18
C HIS A 242 -4.94 -6.54 -3.49
N LYS A 243 -3.96 -6.63 -4.41
CA LYS A 243 -4.10 -6.02 -5.74
C LYS A 243 -5.22 -6.65 -6.56
N VAL A 244 -5.33 -7.98 -6.57
CA VAL A 244 -6.38 -8.70 -7.29
C VAL A 244 -7.74 -8.39 -6.68
N GLU A 245 -7.87 -8.49 -5.35
CA GLU A 245 -9.10 -8.16 -4.63
C GLU A 245 -9.52 -6.70 -4.87
N LYS A 246 -8.56 -5.75 -4.82
CA LYS A 246 -8.84 -4.33 -5.12
C LYS A 246 -9.21 -4.14 -6.59
N ALA A 247 -8.55 -4.80 -7.52
CA ALA A 247 -8.87 -4.74 -8.94
C ALA A 247 -10.27 -5.32 -9.24
N GLU A 248 -10.68 -6.39 -8.56
CA GLU A 248 -12.03 -6.95 -8.64
C GLU A 248 -13.08 -6.02 -8.00
N LYS A 249 -12.78 -5.45 -6.83
CA LYS A 249 -13.60 -4.41 -6.17
C LYS A 249 -13.76 -3.17 -7.06
N VAL A 250 -12.72 -2.78 -7.81
CA VAL A 250 -12.79 -1.67 -8.78
C VAL A 250 -13.55 -2.08 -10.03
N ARG A 251 -13.32 -3.27 -10.58
CA ARG A 251 -14.02 -3.78 -11.77
C ARG A 251 -15.52 -3.97 -11.54
N SER A 252 -15.93 -4.24 -10.30
CA SER A 252 -17.33 -4.30 -9.89
C SER A 252 -17.98 -2.92 -9.69
N LYS A 253 -17.20 -1.84 -9.57
CA LYS A 253 -17.70 -0.45 -9.55
C LYS A 253 -17.97 0.03 -10.98
N ILE A 254 -19.21 -0.12 -11.45
CA ILE A 254 -19.71 0.54 -12.67
C ILE A 254 -20.39 1.87 -12.33
N SER A 255 -20.12 2.90 -13.13
CA SER A 255 -20.76 4.20 -12.99
C SER A 255 -22.21 4.18 -13.48
N ARG A 256 -23.04 5.10 -12.99
CA ARG A 256 -24.43 5.24 -13.49
C ARG A 256 -24.46 5.56 -14.98
N LYS A 257 -23.51 6.37 -15.45
CA LYS A 257 -23.40 6.76 -16.85
C LYS A 257 -23.14 5.55 -17.76
N GLU A 258 -22.22 4.67 -17.36
CA GLU A 258 -21.93 3.43 -18.09
C GLU A 258 -23.14 2.48 -18.08
N LEU A 259 -23.85 2.37 -16.95
CA LEU A 259 -25.10 1.58 -16.88
C LEU A 259 -26.18 2.12 -17.84
N GLU A 260 -26.36 3.44 -17.89
CA GLU A 260 -27.35 4.09 -18.75
C GLU A 260 -26.98 3.98 -20.24
N GLU A 261 -25.69 4.06 -20.57
CA GLU A 261 -25.16 3.89 -21.92
C GLU A 261 -25.34 2.44 -22.41
N GLU A 262 -25.03 1.46 -21.55
CA GLU A 262 -25.15 0.04 -21.87
C GLU A 262 -26.61 -0.42 -21.95
N VAL A 263 -27.50 0.17 -21.16
CA VAL A 263 -28.96 -0.04 -21.24
C VAL A 263 -29.62 0.78 -22.36
N GLY A 264 -28.98 1.87 -22.81
CA GLY A 264 -29.47 2.73 -23.89
C GLY A 264 -30.59 3.69 -23.48
N ARG A 265 -30.84 3.86 -22.18
CA ARG A 265 -31.82 4.81 -21.63
C ARG A 265 -31.38 5.30 -20.25
N ARG A 266 -31.97 6.41 -19.80
CA ARG A 266 -31.86 6.81 -18.40
C ARG A 266 -32.50 5.76 -17.50
N LEU A 267 -31.80 5.47 -16.41
CA LEU A 267 -32.17 4.48 -15.42
C LEU A 267 -32.65 5.17 -14.15
N ASP A 268 -33.63 4.58 -13.49
CA ASP A 268 -34.07 5.05 -12.18
C ASP A 268 -33.11 4.58 -11.08
N ASP A 269 -33.14 5.24 -9.92
CA ASP A 269 -32.24 4.94 -8.81
C ASP A 269 -32.38 3.50 -8.29
N GLU A 270 -33.56 2.90 -8.41
CA GLU A 270 -33.80 1.50 -8.08
C GLU A 270 -33.18 0.54 -9.11
N GLU A 271 -33.28 0.86 -10.39
CA GLU A 271 -32.71 0.06 -11.48
C GLU A 271 -31.18 0.10 -11.43
N VAL A 272 -30.60 1.27 -11.15
CA VAL A 272 -29.16 1.44 -10.92
C VAL A 272 -28.70 0.60 -9.73
N ARG A 273 -29.46 0.59 -8.62
CA ARG A 273 -29.14 -0.26 -7.46
C ARG A 273 -29.25 -1.75 -7.80
N LYS A 274 -30.28 -2.17 -8.52
CA LYS A 274 -30.48 -3.56 -8.96
C LYS A 274 -29.32 -4.04 -9.83
N LEU A 275 -28.91 -3.24 -10.82
CA LEU A 275 -27.79 -3.58 -11.72
C LEU A 275 -26.44 -3.59 -10.99
N LYS A 276 -26.20 -2.64 -10.08
CA LYS A 276 -25.00 -2.64 -9.22
C LYS A 276 -24.95 -3.84 -8.26
N ARG A 277 -26.11 -4.29 -7.76
CA ARG A 277 -26.20 -5.51 -6.93
C ARG A 277 -25.97 -6.77 -7.77
N ALA A 278 -26.65 -6.88 -8.91
CA ALA A 278 -26.50 -8.00 -9.84
C ALA A 278 -25.05 -8.18 -10.32
N ARG A 279 -24.27 -7.09 -10.45
CA ARG A 279 -22.84 -7.15 -10.77
C ARG A 279 -21.97 -7.69 -9.64
N ARG A 280 -22.35 -7.52 -8.38
CA ARG A 280 -21.67 -8.14 -7.23
C ARG A 280 -22.05 -9.61 -7.08
N GLU A 281 -23.28 -9.96 -7.43
CA GLU A 281 -23.84 -11.31 -7.32
C GLU A 281 -23.57 -12.19 -8.55
N GLY A 282 -22.90 -11.65 -9.57
CA GLY A 282 -22.53 -12.38 -10.79
C GLY A 282 -23.65 -12.49 -11.85
N ASN A 283 -24.86 -11.99 -11.57
CA ASN A 283 -26.00 -12.08 -12.47
C ASN A 283 -26.28 -10.78 -13.28
N TYR A 284 -25.22 -10.08 -13.69
CA TYR A 284 -25.34 -8.76 -14.31
C TYR A 284 -26.07 -8.78 -15.67
N HIS A 285 -25.76 -9.76 -16.52
CA HIS A 285 -26.26 -9.81 -17.89
C HIS A 285 -27.76 -10.14 -17.96
N GLU A 286 -28.25 -11.02 -17.09
CA GLU A 286 -29.69 -11.33 -16.98
C GLU A 286 -30.47 -10.11 -16.48
N ALA A 287 -30.01 -9.51 -15.37
CA ALA A 287 -30.63 -8.31 -14.81
C ALA A 287 -30.60 -7.12 -15.78
N MET A 288 -29.57 -7.01 -16.64
CA MET A 288 -29.52 -6.00 -17.69
C MET A 288 -30.57 -6.23 -18.77
N LEU A 289 -30.78 -7.48 -19.20
CA LEU A 289 -31.80 -7.82 -20.18
C LEU A 289 -33.20 -7.49 -19.66
N ASP A 290 -33.50 -7.82 -18.40
CA ASP A 290 -34.78 -7.49 -17.76
C ASP A 290 -35.07 -5.99 -17.78
N VAL A 291 -34.07 -5.17 -17.45
CA VAL A 291 -34.21 -3.70 -17.40
C VAL A 291 -34.35 -3.12 -18.81
N LYS A 292 -33.70 -3.71 -19.81
CA LYS A 292 -33.86 -3.35 -21.24
C LYS A 292 -35.26 -3.70 -21.76
N VAL A 293 -35.78 -4.88 -21.42
CA VAL A 293 -37.11 -5.34 -21.83
C VAL A 293 -38.21 -4.50 -21.18
N LYS A 294 -38.11 -4.24 -19.87
CA LYS A 294 -39.08 -3.42 -19.13
C LYS A 294 -39.22 -1.99 -19.68
N GLY A 295 -38.18 -1.45 -20.32
CA GLY A 295 -38.21 -0.13 -20.96
C GLY A 295 -38.84 -0.11 -22.36
N LYS A 296 -39.03 -1.27 -23.01
CA LYS A 296 -39.70 -1.39 -24.30
C LYS A 296 -41.19 -1.61 -24.07
N HIS A 297 -41.93 -0.54 -23.82
CA HIS A 297 -43.39 -0.61 -23.95
C HIS A 297 -43.73 -0.60 -25.44
N ASP A 298 -44.33 -1.68 -25.94
CA ASP A 298 -44.90 -1.73 -27.28
C ASP A 298 -46.01 -0.67 -27.36
N LYS A 299 -45.94 0.23 -28.34
CA LYS A 299 -46.94 1.30 -28.53
C LYS A 299 -48.09 0.85 -29.43
N PHE A 300 -48.08 -0.39 -29.91
CA PHE A 300 -49.05 -0.92 -30.86
C PHE A 300 -49.79 -2.19 -30.39
N ALA A 301 -49.79 -2.48 -29.09
CA ALA A 301 -50.62 -3.53 -28.50
C ALA A 301 -51.88 -2.94 -27.84
#